data_AF-A0A950U0T0-F1
#
_entry.id   AF-A0A950U0T0-F1
#
_cell.length_a   1.000
_cell.length_b   1.000
_cell.length_c   1.000
_cell.angle_alpha   90.00
_cell.angle_beta   90.00
_cell.angle_gamma   90.00
#
_symmetry.space_group_name_H-M   'P 1'
#
loop_
_entity.id
_entity.type
_entity.pdbx_description
1 polymer ?
#
loop_
_entity_poly.entity_id
_entity_poly.type
_entity_poly.pdbx_seq_one_letter_code
_entity_poly.pdbx_strand_id
1 'polypeptide(L)'
;MRDYHLPGRSPVYATHGMAATSMPAATLTALDVLRSGGNALDAAVAACAVLCVIEPQSTGIGGDCFCLYAPAGAGKVIALNGSGCAPAEASMDALERAGVTAIENTSAHAVTVPGAIDAWEKLLEALGRKGLDELLQPAIRYAAEGWPVHPKVAWDWKRLEAKLRKNGSLSFLPGGEAPKPGDIFRQPALAETLRGIASRGAKAFYEGPVAADMVAALRARGGLHTEEDFAAGLGNADFVQPIQIDWRGYDVFQVPPNGQGIVALMILGMLGGLPSAPDGPLDAVRLHRHVESA
;
A
#
# COMPACT_ATOMS: atom_id res chain seq x y z
N MET A 1 12.72 -23.85 -20.78
CA MET A 1 12.49 -22.82 -21.82
C MET A 1 10.99 -22.69 -22.01
N ARG A 2 10.44 -21.49 -22.20
CA ARG A 2 8.98 -21.31 -22.33
C ARG A 2 8.47 -21.98 -23.61
N ASP A 3 7.36 -22.71 -23.51
CA ASP A 3 6.58 -23.13 -24.68
C ASP A 3 5.73 -21.96 -25.19
N TYR A 4 5.95 -21.55 -26.44
CA TYR A 4 5.24 -20.44 -27.07
C TYR A 4 3.85 -20.84 -27.61
N HIS A 5 3.55 -22.13 -27.67
CA HIS A 5 2.23 -22.64 -28.05
C HIS A 5 1.24 -22.66 -26.88
N LEU A 6 1.72 -22.48 -25.65
CA LEU A 6 0.88 -22.39 -24.46
C LEU A 6 0.65 -20.93 -24.03
N PRO A 7 -0.57 -20.59 -23.57
CA PRO A 7 -0.88 -19.26 -23.08
C PRO A 7 0.00 -18.90 -21.87
N GLY A 8 0.47 -17.65 -21.82
CA GLY A 8 1.34 -17.15 -20.77
C GLY A 8 1.95 -15.80 -21.13
N ARG A 9 2.61 -15.14 -20.17
CA ARG A 9 3.36 -13.91 -20.41
C ARG A 9 4.85 -14.20 -20.45
N SER A 10 5.54 -13.60 -21.43
CA SER A 10 6.99 -13.69 -21.50
C SER A 10 7.58 -12.78 -20.41
N PRO A 11 8.75 -13.13 -19.85
CA PRO A 11 9.51 -12.18 -19.06
C PRO A 11 9.75 -10.90 -19.86
N VAL A 12 9.61 -9.76 -19.21
CA VAL A 12 9.99 -8.46 -19.78
C VAL A 12 11.49 -8.29 -19.52
N TYR A 13 12.24 -7.84 -20.52
CA TYR A 13 13.67 -7.54 -20.41
C TYR A 13 13.88 -6.04 -20.63
N ALA A 14 14.77 -5.43 -19.87
CA ALA A 14 15.13 -4.02 -19.98
C ALA A 14 16.61 -3.82 -19.65
N THR A 15 17.25 -2.82 -20.28
CA THR A 15 18.67 -2.49 -20.08
C THR A 15 18.92 -1.30 -19.16
N HIS A 16 17.87 -0.56 -18.78
CA HIS A 16 18.00 0.69 -18.01
C HIS A 16 17.19 0.67 -16.71
N GLY A 17 15.87 0.46 -16.81
CA GLY A 17 14.98 0.44 -15.65
C GLY A 17 13.75 -0.42 -15.92
N MET A 18 13.13 -0.91 -14.85
CA MET A 18 11.94 -1.73 -14.90
C MET A 18 11.04 -1.37 -13.72
N ALA A 19 9.73 -1.41 -13.94
CA ALA A 19 8.72 -1.29 -12.90
C ALA A 19 7.68 -2.39 -13.09
N ALA A 20 7.16 -2.92 -11.99
CA ALA A 20 6.09 -3.91 -11.99
C ALA A 20 5.07 -3.51 -10.93
N THR A 21 3.81 -3.33 -11.35
CA THR A 21 2.69 -2.95 -10.49
C THR A 21 1.43 -3.71 -10.91
N SER A 22 0.37 -3.65 -10.11
CA SER A 22 -0.94 -4.26 -10.41
C SER A 22 -1.64 -3.60 -11.61
N MET A 23 -1.31 -2.35 -11.94
CA MET A 23 -2.00 -1.56 -12.97
C MET A 23 -1.03 -0.98 -14.00
N PRO A 24 -1.25 -1.19 -15.31
CA PRO A 24 -0.37 -0.66 -16.36
C PRO A 24 -0.11 0.85 -16.26
N ALA A 25 -1.11 1.66 -15.89
CA ALA A 25 -0.95 3.10 -15.73
C ALA A 25 0.02 3.50 -14.60
N ALA A 26 0.03 2.75 -13.49
CA ALA A 26 1.00 2.96 -12.42
C ALA A 26 2.41 2.54 -12.84
N THR A 27 2.54 1.41 -13.55
CA THR A 27 3.84 1.00 -14.15
C THR A 27 4.36 2.04 -15.12
N LEU A 28 3.52 2.59 -16.00
CA LEU A 28 3.92 3.66 -16.94
C LEU A 28 4.35 4.92 -16.20
N THR A 29 3.63 5.30 -15.14
CA THR A 29 4.00 6.43 -14.28
C THR A 29 5.39 6.24 -13.67
N ALA A 30 5.69 5.06 -13.10
CA ALA A 30 7.04 4.76 -12.61
C ALA A 30 8.10 4.86 -13.71
N LEU A 31 7.83 4.32 -14.91
CA LEU A 31 8.78 4.40 -16.03
C LEU A 31 9.01 5.84 -16.48
N ASP A 32 7.99 6.69 -16.49
CA ASP A 32 8.13 8.10 -16.85
C ASP A 32 8.94 8.87 -15.81
N VAL A 33 8.78 8.57 -14.52
CA VAL A 33 9.63 9.11 -13.45
C VAL A 33 11.09 8.66 -13.60
N LEU A 34 11.34 7.39 -13.91
CA LEU A 34 12.70 6.90 -14.18
C LEU A 34 13.31 7.60 -15.40
N ARG A 35 12.53 7.79 -16.48
CA ARG A 35 12.95 8.50 -17.70
C ARG A 35 13.23 9.97 -17.45
N SER A 36 12.51 10.61 -16.53
CA SER A 36 12.72 12.01 -16.14
C SER A 36 13.79 12.21 -15.06
N GLY A 37 14.60 11.17 -14.80
CA GLY A 37 15.77 11.24 -13.92
C GLY A 37 15.50 10.93 -12.44
N GLY A 38 14.30 10.48 -12.09
CA GLY A 38 14.00 9.92 -10.78
C GLY A 38 14.71 8.59 -10.55
N ASN A 39 14.93 8.26 -9.28
CA ASN A 39 15.45 6.94 -8.89
C ASN A 39 14.30 5.93 -8.69
N ALA A 40 14.64 4.69 -8.31
CA ALA A 40 13.65 3.63 -8.10
C ALA A 40 12.65 3.96 -6.96
N LEU A 41 13.05 4.74 -5.96
CA LEU A 41 12.17 5.16 -4.87
C LEU A 41 11.18 6.22 -5.33
N ASP A 42 11.64 7.24 -6.05
CA ASP A 42 10.78 8.27 -6.66
C ASP A 42 9.70 7.61 -7.54
N ALA A 43 10.13 6.67 -8.38
CA ALA A 43 9.26 5.92 -9.28
C ALA A 43 8.24 5.06 -8.52
N ALA A 44 8.65 4.42 -7.43
CA ALA A 44 7.77 3.62 -6.58
C ALA A 44 6.71 4.48 -5.88
N VAL A 45 7.09 5.64 -5.32
CA VAL A 45 6.14 6.55 -4.66
C VAL A 45 5.11 7.09 -5.66
N ALA A 46 5.54 7.56 -6.84
CA ALA A 46 4.62 8.04 -7.86
C ALA A 46 3.66 6.95 -8.36
N ALA A 47 4.15 5.73 -8.59
CA ALA A 47 3.29 4.61 -8.96
C ALA A 47 2.31 4.23 -7.84
N CYS A 48 2.76 4.21 -6.58
CA CYS A 48 1.90 3.93 -5.43
C CYS A 48 0.80 4.99 -5.30
N ALA A 49 1.13 6.28 -5.43
CA ALA A 49 0.16 7.37 -5.42
C ALA A 49 -0.91 7.21 -6.51
N VAL A 50 -0.51 6.79 -7.72
CA VAL A 50 -1.47 6.47 -8.80
C VAL A 50 -2.36 5.29 -8.40
N LEU A 51 -1.81 4.22 -7.83
CA LEU A 51 -2.59 3.06 -7.37
C LEU A 51 -3.59 3.43 -6.28
N CYS A 52 -3.25 4.35 -5.36
CA CYS A 52 -4.19 4.87 -4.37
C CYS A 52 -5.43 5.54 -4.99
N VAL A 53 -5.37 5.90 -6.28
CA VAL A 53 -6.50 6.48 -7.03
C VAL A 53 -7.18 5.44 -7.91
N ILE A 54 -6.41 4.61 -8.63
CA ILE A 54 -6.94 3.73 -9.68
C ILE A 54 -7.15 2.28 -9.25
N GLU A 55 -6.81 1.93 -8.01
CA GLU A 55 -7.05 0.64 -7.38
C GLU A 55 -7.59 0.79 -5.94
N PRO A 56 -8.71 1.53 -5.76
CA PRO A 56 -9.15 2.02 -4.45
C PRO A 56 -9.57 0.93 -3.47
N GLN A 57 -9.80 -0.30 -3.95
CA GLN A 57 -10.12 -1.46 -3.12
C GLN A 57 -8.88 -2.10 -2.46
N SER A 58 -7.67 -1.79 -2.96
CA SER A 58 -6.43 -2.48 -2.58
C SER A 58 -5.48 -1.59 -1.79
N THR A 59 -5.35 -0.31 -2.15
CA THR A 59 -4.43 0.64 -1.51
C THR A 59 -4.99 2.06 -1.55
N GLY A 60 -4.52 2.92 -0.63
CA GLY A 60 -5.00 4.30 -0.48
C GLY A 60 -4.10 5.14 0.42
N ILE A 61 -4.26 6.46 0.35
CA ILE A 61 -3.52 7.41 1.21
C ILE A 61 -3.92 7.32 2.70
N GLY A 62 -5.05 6.68 2.99
CA GLY A 62 -5.52 6.36 4.34
C GLY A 62 -5.04 5.01 4.88
N GLY A 63 -3.97 4.44 4.30
CA GLY A 63 -3.37 3.19 4.76
C GLY A 63 -1.93 3.37 5.28
N ASP A 64 -1.21 2.25 5.32
CA ASP A 64 0.17 2.15 5.79
C ASP A 64 1.16 1.97 4.63
N CYS A 65 2.45 2.19 4.88
CA CYS A 65 3.52 1.95 3.92
C CYS A 65 4.67 1.15 4.53
N PHE A 66 5.11 0.11 3.84
CA PHE A 66 6.32 -0.65 4.19
C PHE A 66 7.25 -0.65 2.98
N CYS A 67 8.51 -0.28 3.20
CA CYS A 67 9.49 -0.14 2.12
C CYS A 67 10.74 -0.96 2.42
N LEU A 68 11.19 -1.74 1.44
CA LEU A 68 12.57 -2.23 1.35
C LEU A 68 13.22 -1.52 0.16
N TYR A 69 14.35 -0.87 0.42
CA TYR A 69 15.07 -0.12 -0.58
C TYR A 69 16.55 -0.50 -0.57
N ALA A 70 17.08 -0.87 -1.73
CA ALA A 70 18.50 -1.15 -1.91
C ALA A 70 19.12 -0.04 -2.76
N PRO A 71 19.78 0.96 -2.16
CA PRO A 71 20.46 2.00 -2.91
C PRO A 71 21.56 1.40 -3.79
N ALA A 72 21.74 1.97 -4.98
CA ALA A 72 22.79 1.52 -5.90
C ALA A 72 24.17 1.59 -5.24
N GLY A 73 24.93 0.48 -5.30
CA GLY A 73 26.29 0.41 -4.80
C GLY A 73 26.46 0.39 -3.27
N ALA A 74 25.38 0.51 -2.49
CA ALA A 74 25.47 0.59 -1.03
C ALA A 74 25.68 -0.76 -0.33
N GLY A 75 25.39 -1.88 -1.00
CA GLY A 75 25.48 -3.24 -0.42
C GLY A 75 24.56 -3.48 0.79
N LYS A 76 23.77 -2.48 1.20
CA LYS A 76 22.90 -2.53 2.37
C LYS A 76 21.46 -2.24 1.97
N VAL A 77 20.56 -3.09 2.44
CA VAL A 77 19.11 -2.88 2.34
C VAL A 77 18.66 -1.97 3.48
N ILE A 78 17.87 -0.96 3.12
CA ILE A 78 17.18 -0.04 4.02
C ILE A 78 15.74 -0.53 4.15
N ALA A 79 15.21 -0.54 5.37
CA ALA A 79 13.79 -0.78 5.61
C ALA A 79 13.14 0.45 6.25
N LEU A 80 11.89 0.71 5.88
CA LEU A 80 11.06 1.71 6.54
C LEU A 80 9.70 1.10 6.89
N ASN A 81 9.29 1.32 8.13
CA ASN A 81 7.96 0.98 8.65
C ASN A 81 7.16 2.26 8.82
N GLY A 82 6.20 2.48 7.93
CA GLY A 82 5.20 3.54 7.98
C GLY A 82 3.82 2.99 8.31
N SER A 83 3.74 2.11 9.31
CA SER A 83 2.45 1.68 9.85
C SER A 83 1.90 2.66 10.87
N GLY A 84 0.58 2.77 10.87
CA GLY A 84 -0.16 3.62 11.78
C GLY A 84 -0.21 3.13 13.21
N CYS A 85 -0.30 4.07 14.15
CA CYS A 85 -0.60 3.77 15.54
C CYS A 85 -2.11 3.69 15.78
N ALA A 86 -2.52 2.90 16.77
CA ALA A 86 -3.87 3.01 17.31
C ALA A 86 -4.04 4.38 18.00
N PRO A 87 -5.25 4.97 18.03
CA PRO A 87 -5.53 6.18 18.81
C PRO A 87 -5.12 6.03 20.27
N ALA A 88 -4.66 7.11 20.90
CA ALA A 88 -4.20 7.09 22.29
C ALA A 88 -5.29 6.61 23.27
N GLU A 89 -6.56 6.89 22.98
CA GLU A 89 -7.69 6.46 23.80
C GLU A 89 -8.10 4.99 23.59
N ALA A 90 -7.54 4.29 22.59
CA ALA A 90 -7.91 2.91 22.22
C ALA A 90 -7.34 1.85 23.19
N SER A 91 -7.75 1.93 24.45
CA SER A 91 -7.47 0.95 25.50
C SER A 91 -8.51 -0.16 25.54
N MET A 92 -8.16 -1.32 26.14
CA MET A 92 -9.11 -2.41 26.37
C MET A 92 -10.34 -1.91 27.15
N ASP A 93 -10.16 -1.18 28.25
CA ASP A 93 -11.24 -0.61 29.06
C ASP A 93 -12.14 0.36 28.28
N ALA A 94 -11.58 1.13 27.34
CA ALA A 94 -12.37 2.03 26.48
C ALA A 94 -13.23 1.23 25.49
N LEU A 95 -12.67 0.19 24.87
CA LEU A 95 -13.38 -0.69 23.95
C LEU A 95 -14.47 -1.48 24.66
N GLU A 96 -14.20 -2.03 25.85
CA GLU A 96 -15.18 -2.74 26.67
C GLU A 96 -16.34 -1.82 27.10
N ARG A 97 -16.04 -0.59 27.55
CA ARG A 97 -17.08 0.40 27.89
C ARG A 97 -17.93 0.81 26.69
N ALA A 98 -17.34 0.82 25.49
CA ALA A 98 -18.06 1.06 24.24
C ALA A 98 -18.85 -0.18 23.75
N GLY A 99 -18.78 -1.31 24.46
CA GLY A 99 -19.46 -2.55 24.09
C GLY A 99 -18.84 -3.26 22.89
N VAL A 100 -17.57 -2.99 22.57
CA VAL A 100 -16.84 -3.60 21.45
C VAL A 100 -16.33 -4.97 21.88
N THR A 101 -16.91 -6.03 21.32
CA THR A 101 -16.51 -7.42 21.60
C THR A 101 -15.62 -8.02 20.50
N ALA A 102 -15.55 -7.39 19.33
CA ALA A 102 -14.71 -7.77 18.21
C ALA A 102 -14.36 -6.55 17.35
N ILE A 103 -13.14 -6.51 16.82
CA ILE A 103 -12.71 -5.50 15.85
C ILE A 103 -12.99 -6.03 14.45
N GLU A 104 -14.20 -5.76 13.96
CA GLU A 104 -14.59 -6.10 12.59
C GLU A 104 -13.84 -5.24 11.57
N ASN A 105 -13.56 -5.78 10.38
CA ASN A 105 -12.86 -5.08 9.29
C ASN A 105 -13.61 -3.85 8.74
N THR A 106 -14.83 -3.57 9.21
CA THR A 106 -15.64 -2.39 8.86
C THR A 106 -15.85 -1.44 10.03
N SER A 107 -15.27 -1.74 11.19
CA SER A 107 -15.37 -0.93 12.40
C SER A 107 -14.42 0.27 12.32
N ALA A 108 -14.83 1.41 12.87
CA ALA A 108 -13.92 2.54 13.06
C ALA A 108 -12.74 2.19 13.97
N HIS A 109 -12.91 1.23 14.89
CA HIS A 109 -11.84 0.74 15.76
C HIS A 109 -10.76 -0.07 15.03
N ALA A 110 -11.02 -0.51 13.79
CA ALA A 110 -10.03 -1.17 12.95
C ALA A 110 -9.09 -0.18 12.22
N VAL A 111 -9.40 1.11 12.29
CA VAL A 111 -8.62 2.16 11.63
C VAL A 111 -7.52 2.65 12.56
N THR A 112 -6.26 2.52 12.15
CA THR A 112 -5.12 3.21 12.76
C THR A 112 -4.96 4.61 12.15
N VAL A 113 -4.16 5.47 12.77
CA VAL A 113 -3.75 6.74 12.15
C VAL A 113 -2.90 6.41 10.91
N PRO A 114 -3.31 6.73 9.67
CA PRO A 114 -2.63 6.23 8.48
C PRO A 114 -1.15 6.63 8.40
N GLY A 115 -0.23 5.69 8.13
CA GLY A 115 1.22 6.00 8.07
C GLY A 115 1.79 6.25 6.66
N ALA A 116 1.00 6.06 5.60
CA ALA A 116 1.54 6.07 4.23
C ALA A 116 2.13 7.40 3.76
N ILE A 117 1.46 8.53 4.04
CA ILE A 117 1.89 9.84 3.54
C ILE A 117 3.17 10.30 4.25
N ASP A 118 3.26 10.09 5.56
CA ASP A 118 4.47 10.37 6.34
C ASP A 118 5.65 9.54 5.84
N ALA A 119 5.42 8.25 5.59
CA ALA A 119 6.43 7.37 5.03
C ALA A 119 6.95 7.85 3.66
N TRP A 120 6.05 8.30 2.77
CA TRP A 120 6.46 8.82 1.47
C TRP A 120 7.31 10.07 1.60
N GLU A 121 6.89 11.05 2.41
CA GLU A 121 7.66 12.27 2.65
C GLU A 121 9.04 11.95 3.22
N LYS A 122 9.10 11.16 4.30
CA LYS A 122 10.35 10.77 4.96
C LYS A 122 11.30 10.00 4.04
N LEU A 123 10.76 9.10 3.20
CA LEU A 123 11.53 8.38 2.19
C LEU A 123 12.11 9.34 1.13
N LEU A 124 11.31 10.25 0.62
CA LEU A 124 11.74 11.19 -0.43
C LEU A 124 12.73 12.23 0.09
N GLU A 125 12.55 12.73 1.31
CA GLU A 125 13.50 13.64 1.95
C GLU A 125 14.88 12.99 2.15
N ALA A 126 14.90 11.72 2.56
CA ALA A 126 16.15 11.03 2.86
C ALA A 126 16.86 10.47 1.61
N LEU A 127 16.08 9.99 0.63
CA LEU A 127 16.58 9.12 -0.45
C LEU A 127 16.04 9.48 -1.83
N GLY A 128 15.09 10.41 -1.94
CA GLY A 128 14.47 10.82 -3.20
C GLY A 128 15.35 11.76 -4.04
N ARG A 129 15.00 11.89 -5.32
CA ARG A 129 15.50 12.95 -6.21
C ARG A 129 14.40 13.94 -6.60
N LYS A 130 13.14 13.62 -6.31
CA LYS A 130 11.95 14.40 -6.66
C LYS A 130 11.06 14.56 -5.43
N GLY A 131 10.36 15.69 -5.34
CA GLY A 131 9.44 15.98 -4.25
C GLY A 131 8.03 15.45 -4.50
N LEU A 132 7.20 15.49 -3.45
CA LEU A 132 5.77 15.17 -3.53
C LEU A 132 5.03 16.07 -4.53
N ASP A 133 5.49 17.31 -4.70
CA ASP A 133 4.96 18.29 -5.64
C ASP A 133 4.98 17.78 -7.09
N GLU A 134 6.06 17.09 -7.49
CA GLU A 134 6.18 16.48 -8.82
C GLU A 134 5.52 15.08 -8.85
N LEU A 135 5.83 14.23 -7.87
CA LEU A 135 5.49 12.81 -7.90
C LEU A 135 3.99 12.52 -7.74
N LEU A 136 3.23 13.43 -7.13
CA LEU A 136 1.78 13.27 -6.98
C LEU A 136 0.97 13.78 -8.18
N GLN A 137 1.57 14.52 -9.12
CA GLN A 137 0.84 15.08 -10.27
C GLN A 137 0.08 14.04 -11.12
N PRO A 138 0.64 12.86 -11.42
CA PRO A 138 -0.09 11.83 -12.15
C PRO A 138 -1.33 11.34 -11.39
N ALA A 139 -1.22 11.14 -10.08
CA ALA A 139 -2.33 10.71 -9.22
C ALA A 139 -3.43 11.80 -9.15
N ILE A 140 -3.03 13.07 -8.96
CA ILE A 140 -3.95 14.22 -8.98
C ILE A 140 -4.73 14.27 -10.30
N ARG A 141 -4.05 14.09 -11.43
CA ARG A 141 -4.68 14.08 -12.76
C ARG A 141 -5.70 12.95 -12.88
N TYR A 142 -5.33 11.72 -12.54
CA TYR A 142 -6.26 10.58 -12.58
C TYR A 142 -7.45 10.76 -11.63
N ALA A 143 -7.25 11.36 -10.46
CA ALA A 143 -8.33 11.63 -9.52
C ALA A 143 -9.29 12.70 -10.04
N ALA A 144 -8.79 13.77 -10.66
CA ALA A 144 -9.59 14.87 -11.16
C ALA A 144 -10.30 14.57 -12.49
N GLU A 145 -9.54 14.10 -13.49
CA GLU A 145 -10.03 13.89 -14.85
C GLU A 145 -10.72 12.54 -15.01
N GLY A 146 -10.34 11.59 -14.16
CA GLY A 146 -10.86 10.23 -14.11
C GLY A 146 -10.00 9.22 -14.86
N TRP A 147 -10.37 7.96 -14.72
CA TRP A 147 -9.67 6.84 -15.33
C TRP A 147 -10.67 5.73 -15.74
N PRO A 148 -10.36 4.96 -16.80
CA PRO A 148 -11.20 3.84 -17.20
C PRO A 148 -11.05 2.67 -16.23
N VAL A 149 -12.16 2.20 -15.66
CA VAL A 149 -12.13 1.09 -14.70
C VAL A 149 -11.67 -0.20 -15.38
N HIS A 150 -10.61 -0.81 -14.86
CA HIS A 150 -10.05 -2.05 -15.42
C HIS A 150 -10.85 -3.29 -14.98
N PRO A 151 -10.85 -4.39 -15.76
CA PRO A 151 -11.67 -5.57 -15.47
C PRO A 151 -11.47 -6.18 -14.08
N LYS A 152 -10.21 -6.29 -13.61
CA LYS A 152 -9.92 -6.81 -12.27
C LYS A 152 -10.46 -5.90 -11.17
N VAL A 153 -10.33 -4.58 -11.35
CA VAL A 153 -10.82 -3.58 -10.40
C VAL A 153 -12.35 -3.61 -10.34
N ALA A 154 -13.04 -3.59 -11.49
CA ALA A 154 -14.50 -3.73 -11.54
C ALA A 154 -14.99 -5.03 -10.87
N TRP A 155 -14.27 -6.14 -11.08
CA TRP A 155 -14.60 -7.43 -10.47
C TRP A 155 -14.50 -7.38 -8.93
N ASP A 156 -13.43 -6.79 -8.38
CA ASP A 156 -13.32 -6.62 -6.93
C ASP A 156 -14.38 -5.64 -6.39
N TRP A 157 -14.60 -4.53 -7.10
CA TRP A 157 -15.55 -3.49 -6.72
C TRP A 157 -16.97 -4.04 -6.58
N LYS A 158 -17.39 -4.88 -7.54
CA LYS A 158 -18.71 -5.52 -7.50
C LYS A 158 -18.89 -6.42 -6.28
N ARG A 159 -17.84 -7.12 -5.85
CA ARG A 159 -17.86 -7.96 -4.63
C ARG A 159 -18.00 -7.13 -3.36
N LEU A 160 -17.58 -5.86 -3.39
CA LEU A 160 -17.64 -4.95 -2.26
C LEU A 160 -18.86 -4.04 -2.27
N GLU A 161 -19.73 -4.10 -3.30
CA GLU A 161 -20.87 -3.19 -3.46
C GLU A 161 -21.80 -3.19 -2.24
N ALA A 162 -22.15 -4.37 -1.72
CA ALA A 162 -23.00 -4.49 -0.53
C ALA A 162 -22.35 -3.85 0.71
N LYS A 163 -21.03 -4.01 0.88
CA LYS A 163 -20.25 -3.39 1.96
C LYS A 163 -20.26 -1.86 1.81
N LEU A 164 -20.00 -1.35 0.62
CA LEU A 164 -19.98 0.10 0.34
C LEU A 164 -21.34 0.74 0.62
N ARG A 165 -22.43 0.08 0.22
CA ARG A 165 -23.80 0.54 0.50
C ARG A 165 -24.09 0.55 2.00
N LYS A 166 -23.75 -0.53 2.71
CA LYS A 166 -23.94 -0.64 4.17
C LYS A 166 -23.17 0.43 4.93
N ASN A 167 -21.97 0.80 4.48
CA ASN A 167 -21.08 1.75 5.16
C ASN A 167 -21.32 3.22 4.76
N GLY A 168 -22.25 3.49 3.83
CA GLY A 168 -22.55 4.83 3.34
C GLY A 168 -21.48 5.41 2.41
N SER A 169 -20.59 4.59 1.86
CA SER A 169 -19.50 5.00 0.94
C SER A 169 -20.01 5.18 -0.49
N LEU A 170 -21.12 5.93 -0.65
CA LEU A 170 -21.86 6.03 -1.91
C LEU A 170 -21.11 6.79 -3.01
N SER A 171 -20.07 7.55 -2.67
CA SER A 171 -19.15 8.17 -3.64
C SER A 171 -18.42 7.13 -4.50
N PHE A 172 -18.27 5.90 -4.00
CA PHE A 172 -17.72 4.77 -4.76
C PHE A 172 -18.80 3.98 -5.53
N LEU A 173 -20.06 4.41 -5.50
CA LEU A 173 -21.18 3.80 -6.24
C LEU A 173 -21.88 4.87 -7.09
N PRO A 174 -21.20 5.44 -8.11
CA PRO A 174 -21.78 6.46 -8.97
C PRO A 174 -23.01 5.89 -9.69
N GLY A 175 -24.13 6.62 -9.65
CA GLY A 175 -25.40 6.10 -10.16
C GLY A 175 -26.02 4.96 -9.33
N GLY A 176 -25.46 4.68 -8.15
CA GLY A 176 -25.97 3.69 -7.21
C GLY A 176 -25.44 2.27 -7.37
N GLU A 177 -24.57 2.00 -8.35
CA GLU A 177 -24.00 0.67 -8.62
C GLU A 177 -22.46 0.72 -8.71
N ALA A 178 -21.82 -0.44 -8.59
CA ALA A 178 -20.38 -0.54 -8.82
C ALA A 178 -20.04 -0.23 -10.30
N PRO A 179 -18.99 0.57 -10.58
CA PRO A 179 -18.55 0.83 -11.95
C PRO A 179 -18.21 -0.43 -12.74
N LYS A 180 -18.50 -0.43 -14.04
CA LYS A 180 -18.23 -1.52 -14.97
C LYS A 180 -16.88 -1.31 -15.67
N PRO A 181 -16.28 -2.36 -16.25
CA PRO A 181 -15.07 -2.20 -17.05
C PRO A 181 -15.26 -1.16 -18.16
N GLY A 182 -14.35 -0.19 -18.22
CA GLY A 182 -14.37 0.91 -19.18
C GLY A 182 -15.13 2.17 -18.74
N ASP A 183 -15.95 2.11 -17.68
CA ASP A 183 -16.57 3.31 -17.11
C ASP A 183 -15.49 4.29 -16.63
N ILE A 184 -15.75 5.60 -16.75
CA ILE A 184 -14.83 6.61 -16.23
C ILE A 184 -15.20 6.95 -14.79
N PHE A 185 -14.31 6.61 -13.86
CA PHE A 185 -14.47 6.95 -12.44
C PHE A 185 -13.62 8.17 -12.06
N ARG A 186 -14.18 9.08 -11.26
CA ARG A 186 -13.55 10.35 -10.83
C ARG A 186 -13.63 10.49 -9.32
N GLN A 187 -12.60 11.10 -8.73
CA GLN A 187 -12.47 11.36 -7.30
C GLN A 187 -12.00 12.81 -7.07
N PRO A 188 -12.81 13.83 -7.41
CA PRO A 188 -12.38 15.23 -7.32
C PRO A 188 -11.97 15.65 -5.90
N ALA A 189 -12.66 15.17 -4.87
CA ALA A 189 -12.28 15.44 -3.47
C ALA A 189 -10.90 14.88 -3.13
N LEU A 190 -10.57 13.66 -3.58
CA LEU A 190 -9.24 13.08 -3.40
C LEU A 190 -8.18 13.87 -4.17
N ALA A 191 -8.52 14.40 -5.36
CA ALA A 191 -7.62 15.26 -6.11
C ALA A 191 -7.26 16.53 -5.32
N GLU A 192 -8.22 17.16 -4.64
CA GLU A 192 -7.94 18.32 -3.78
C GLU A 192 -7.05 17.96 -2.59
N THR A 193 -7.30 16.82 -1.93
CA THR A 193 -6.44 16.32 -0.86
C THR A 193 -5.01 16.11 -1.35
N LEU A 194 -4.83 15.44 -2.50
CA LEU A 194 -3.52 15.21 -3.09
C LEU A 194 -2.83 16.51 -3.52
N ARG A 195 -3.56 17.52 -4.02
CA ARG A 195 -2.98 18.86 -4.26
C ARG A 195 -2.54 19.55 -2.97
N GLY A 196 -3.29 19.38 -1.89
CA GLY A 196 -2.89 19.83 -0.56
C GLY A 196 -1.56 19.20 -0.13
N ILE A 197 -1.43 17.88 -0.27
CA ILE A 197 -0.20 17.15 0.07
C ILE A 197 0.96 17.57 -0.84
N ALA A 198 0.72 17.66 -2.15
CA ALA A 198 1.75 18.08 -3.11
C ALA A 198 2.30 19.48 -2.83
N SER A 199 1.47 20.40 -2.30
CA SER A 199 1.86 21.79 -2.05
C SER A 199 2.41 22.05 -0.65
N ARG A 200 1.97 21.31 0.36
CA ARG A 200 2.30 21.57 1.77
C ARG A 200 2.93 20.37 2.50
N GLY A 201 3.24 19.30 1.78
CA GLY A 201 3.80 18.08 2.35
C GLY A 201 2.79 17.26 3.15
N ALA A 202 3.30 16.29 3.91
CA ALA A 202 2.50 15.37 4.73
C ALA A 202 1.60 16.10 5.73
N LYS A 203 2.05 17.27 6.21
CA LYS A 203 1.29 18.14 7.11
C LYS A 203 -0.13 18.43 6.62
N ALA A 204 -0.37 18.53 5.31
CA ALA A 204 -1.71 18.74 4.77
C ALA A 204 -2.69 17.58 4.99
N PHE A 205 -2.18 16.39 5.27
CA PHE A 205 -2.96 15.18 5.55
C PHE A 205 -3.18 14.98 7.06
N TYR A 206 -2.14 15.21 7.85
CA TYR A 206 -2.12 14.94 9.30
C TYR A 206 -2.64 16.10 10.15
N GLU A 207 -2.76 17.30 9.59
CA GLU A 207 -3.26 18.48 10.29
C GLU A 207 -4.34 19.23 9.50
N GLY A 208 -5.11 20.06 10.20
CA GLY A 208 -6.06 20.98 9.60
C GLY A 208 -7.29 20.27 9.01
N PRO A 209 -7.90 20.82 7.93
CA PRO A 209 -9.24 20.40 7.50
C PRO A 209 -9.37 18.92 7.11
N VAL A 210 -8.31 18.33 6.55
CA VAL A 210 -8.33 16.92 6.12
C VAL A 210 -8.31 15.99 7.35
N ALA A 211 -7.45 16.26 8.32
CA ALA A 211 -7.40 15.52 9.57
C ALA A 211 -8.71 15.68 10.36
N ALA A 212 -9.22 16.90 10.49
CA ALA A 212 -10.48 17.17 11.18
C ALA A 212 -11.67 16.42 10.54
N ASP A 213 -11.75 16.37 9.20
CA ASP A 213 -12.81 15.62 8.49
C ASP A 213 -12.69 14.10 8.72
N MET A 214 -11.48 13.54 8.69
CA MET A 214 -11.25 12.13 9.01
C MET A 214 -11.64 11.80 10.46
N VAL A 215 -11.22 12.62 11.42
CA VAL A 215 -11.56 12.46 12.84
C VAL A 215 -13.07 12.52 13.05
N ALA A 216 -13.75 13.50 12.45
CA ALA A 216 -15.19 13.63 12.52
C ALA A 216 -15.90 12.37 11.94
N ALA A 217 -15.46 11.88 10.79
CA ALA A 217 -16.01 10.70 10.14
C ALA A 217 -15.82 9.41 10.97
N LEU A 218 -14.68 9.29 11.66
CA LEU A 218 -14.35 8.15 12.55
C LEU A 218 -15.13 8.22 13.86
N ARG A 219 -15.16 9.37 14.53
CA ARG A 219 -15.91 9.61 15.78
C ARG A 219 -17.41 9.41 15.57
N ALA A 220 -17.97 9.86 14.44
CA ALA A 220 -19.37 9.60 14.08
C ALA A 220 -19.71 8.09 13.95
N ARG A 221 -18.69 7.23 13.80
CA ARG A 221 -18.81 5.77 13.73
C ARG A 221 -18.35 5.06 15.00
N GLY A 222 -18.17 5.80 16.10
CA GLY A 222 -17.73 5.28 17.40
C GLY A 222 -16.21 5.16 17.57
N GLY A 223 -15.42 5.61 16.58
CA GLY A 223 -13.96 5.63 16.69
C GLY A 223 -13.43 6.47 17.85
N LEU A 224 -12.17 6.26 18.21
CA LEU A 224 -11.51 6.91 19.35
C LEU A 224 -10.42 7.91 18.92
N HIS A 225 -10.36 8.23 17.63
CA HIS A 225 -9.36 9.10 17.03
C HIS A 225 -9.55 10.57 17.43
N THR A 226 -8.45 11.27 17.67
CA THR A 226 -8.40 12.70 17.91
C THR A 226 -7.57 13.41 16.84
N GLU A 227 -7.70 14.73 16.73
CA GLU A 227 -6.82 15.50 15.85
C GLU A 227 -5.37 15.44 16.35
N GLU A 228 -5.17 15.33 17.67
CA GLU A 228 -3.86 15.10 18.29
C GLU A 228 -3.24 13.76 17.88
N ASP A 229 -4.04 12.69 17.76
CA ASP A 229 -3.55 11.40 17.26
C ASP A 229 -3.05 11.53 15.81
N PHE A 230 -3.78 12.27 14.96
CA PHE A 230 -3.37 12.51 13.58
C PHE A 230 -2.11 13.38 13.51
N ALA A 231 -2.04 14.45 14.30
CA ALA A 231 -0.86 15.29 14.38
C ALA A 231 0.37 14.51 14.88
N ALA A 232 0.21 13.60 15.83
CA ALA A 232 1.26 12.71 16.30
C ALA A 232 1.67 11.64 15.27
N GLY A 233 0.79 11.34 14.30
CA GLY A 233 1.10 10.48 13.16
C GLY A 233 2.12 11.08 12.19
N LEU A 234 2.29 12.40 12.19
CA LEU A 234 3.35 13.08 11.44
C LEU A 234 4.71 12.77 12.08
N GLY A 235 5.64 12.22 11.30
CA GLY A 235 6.95 11.75 11.73
C GLY A 235 6.97 10.34 12.34
N ASN A 236 5.84 9.61 12.33
CA ASN A 236 5.73 8.28 12.94
C ASN A 236 6.40 7.16 12.13
N ALA A 237 6.54 7.32 10.82
CA ALA A 237 7.24 6.36 9.98
C ALA A 237 8.71 6.26 10.40
N ASP A 238 9.26 5.06 10.51
CA ASP A 238 10.60 4.85 11.05
C ASP A 238 11.51 4.04 10.13
N PHE A 239 12.78 4.45 10.06
CA PHE A 239 13.82 3.66 9.42
C PHE A 239 14.25 2.56 10.37
N VAL A 240 13.93 1.33 10.01
CA VAL A 240 14.15 0.16 10.86
C VAL A 240 15.25 -0.72 10.29
N GLN A 241 15.90 -1.48 11.15
CA GLN A 241 16.84 -2.51 10.70
C GLN A 241 16.04 -3.67 10.07
N PRO A 242 16.26 -4.02 8.78
CA PRO A 242 15.59 -5.17 8.21
C PRO A 242 15.99 -6.46 8.92
N ILE A 243 15.03 -7.39 9.01
CA ILE A 243 15.28 -8.78 9.40
C ILE A 243 15.62 -9.58 8.15
N GLN A 244 16.47 -10.59 8.30
CA GLN A 244 16.95 -11.38 7.17
C GLN A 244 17.25 -12.84 7.55
N ILE A 245 17.30 -13.70 6.54
CA ILE A 245 17.85 -15.06 6.62
C ILE A 245 18.68 -15.37 5.37
N ASP A 246 19.72 -16.19 5.52
CA ASP A 246 20.33 -16.87 4.37
C ASP A 246 19.40 -18.00 3.91
N TRP A 247 19.05 -17.95 2.64
CA TRP A 247 18.27 -18.96 1.96
C TRP A 247 19.04 -19.48 0.75
N ARG A 248 19.80 -20.56 0.95
CA ARG A 248 20.52 -21.27 -0.12
C ARG A 248 21.47 -20.35 -0.91
N GLY A 249 22.21 -19.50 -0.19
CA GLY A 249 23.15 -18.53 -0.78
C GLY A 249 22.52 -17.21 -1.23
N TYR A 250 21.27 -16.95 -0.84
CA TYR A 250 20.59 -15.66 -1.05
C TYR A 250 20.21 -15.04 0.28
N ASP A 251 20.45 -13.75 0.46
CA ASP A 251 19.88 -13.00 1.57
C ASP A 251 18.42 -12.61 1.25
N VAL A 252 17.50 -13.03 2.12
CA VAL A 252 16.08 -12.67 2.01
C VAL A 252 15.73 -11.68 3.11
N PHE A 253 15.38 -10.46 2.71
CA PHE A 253 15.08 -9.35 3.62
C PHE A 253 13.57 -9.16 3.79
N GLN A 254 13.17 -8.79 5.00
CA GLN A 254 11.82 -8.35 5.33
C GLN A 254 11.88 -7.13 6.26
N VAL A 255 10.84 -6.30 6.20
CA VAL A 255 10.61 -5.29 7.24
C VAL A 255 10.27 -6.03 8.54
N PRO A 256 10.85 -5.68 9.70
CA PRO A 256 10.53 -6.30 10.97
C PRO A 256 9.04 -6.16 11.34
N PRO A 257 8.59 -6.85 12.42
CA PRO A 257 7.29 -6.57 13.02
C PRO A 257 7.05 -5.06 13.19
N ASN A 258 5.81 -4.59 13.08
CA ASN A 258 4.52 -5.27 13.18
C ASN A 258 3.97 -5.98 11.92
N GLY A 259 4.69 -5.96 10.78
CA GLY A 259 4.28 -6.70 9.58
C GLY A 259 4.41 -8.23 9.70
N GLN A 260 3.80 -8.96 8.76
CA GLN A 260 3.88 -10.44 8.70
C GLN A 260 5.13 -10.98 7.97
N GLY A 261 6.07 -10.11 7.59
CA GLY A 261 7.28 -10.51 6.86
C GLY A 261 8.11 -11.58 7.58
N ILE A 262 8.13 -11.57 8.92
CA ILE A 262 8.81 -12.58 9.73
C ILE A 262 8.29 -14.00 9.48
N VAL A 263 6.99 -14.17 9.19
CA VAL A 263 6.40 -15.49 8.90
C VAL A 263 7.01 -16.08 7.63
N ALA A 264 7.23 -15.25 6.61
CA ALA A 264 7.91 -15.69 5.38
C ALA A 264 9.34 -16.16 5.67
N LEU A 265 10.08 -15.45 6.54
CA LEU A 265 11.43 -15.86 6.92
C LEU A 265 11.45 -17.15 7.75
N MET A 266 10.46 -17.36 8.63
CA MET A 266 10.31 -18.60 9.39
C MET A 266 10.02 -19.80 8.48
N ILE A 267 9.09 -19.64 7.53
CA ILE A 267 8.78 -20.65 6.51
C ILE A 267 10.04 -21.02 5.72
N LEU A 268 10.80 -20.02 5.26
CA LEU A 268 12.08 -20.27 4.60
C LEU A 268 13.05 -20.97 5.55
N GLY A 269 13.22 -20.53 6.80
CA GLY A 269 14.09 -21.22 7.76
C GLY A 269 13.78 -22.72 7.89
N MET A 270 12.50 -23.09 8.02
CA MET A 270 12.04 -24.48 8.11
C MET A 270 12.32 -25.26 6.83
N LEU A 271 11.97 -24.71 5.67
CA LEU A 271 12.21 -25.35 4.38
C LEU A 271 13.72 -25.50 4.06
N GLY A 272 14.59 -24.78 4.76
CA GLY A 272 16.02 -24.66 4.45
C GLY A 272 16.79 -25.87 4.92
N GLY A 273 16.32 -26.47 6.01
CA GLY A 273 16.80 -27.76 6.50
C GLY A 273 16.32 -28.95 5.67
N LEU A 274 15.47 -28.74 4.66
CA LEU A 274 14.90 -29.82 3.85
C LEU A 274 15.55 -29.89 2.46
N PRO A 275 15.79 -31.11 1.93
CA PRO A 275 16.28 -31.27 0.57
C PRO A 275 15.24 -30.77 -0.44
N SER A 276 15.70 -30.32 -1.61
CA SER A 276 14.80 -30.03 -2.73
C SER A 276 13.93 -31.25 -3.06
N ALA A 277 12.66 -30.99 -3.39
CA ALA A 277 11.79 -32.02 -3.92
C ALA A 277 12.29 -32.52 -5.29
N PRO A 278 12.13 -33.82 -5.60
CA PRO A 278 12.71 -34.43 -6.80
C PRO A 278 12.02 -33.97 -8.09
N ASP A 279 10.68 -33.82 -8.07
CA ASP A 279 9.87 -33.66 -9.28
C ASP A 279 9.44 -32.19 -9.54
N GLY A 280 10.20 -31.24 -8.99
CA GLY A 280 10.05 -29.83 -9.29
C GLY A 280 8.91 -29.12 -8.55
N PRO A 281 8.39 -28.00 -9.08
CA PRO A 281 7.51 -27.09 -8.34
C PRO A 281 6.14 -27.66 -7.95
N LEU A 282 5.60 -28.60 -8.72
CA LEU A 282 4.28 -29.20 -8.50
C LEU A 282 4.35 -30.57 -7.81
N ASP A 283 5.53 -30.98 -7.37
CA ASP A 283 5.72 -32.22 -6.65
C ASP A 283 4.90 -32.27 -5.34
N ALA A 284 4.30 -33.41 -5.05
CA ALA A 284 3.43 -33.59 -3.88
C ALA A 284 4.20 -33.41 -2.55
N VAL A 285 5.46 -33.87 -2.48
CA VAL A 285 6.30 -33.70 -1.29
C VAL A 285 6.66 -32.23 -1.11
N ARG A 286 6.96 -31.51 -2.20
CA ARG A 286 7.15 -30.06 -2.15
C ARG A 286 5.93 -29.37 -1.57
N LEU A 287 4.75 -29.64 -2.12
CA LEU A 287 3.50 -29.02 -1.69
C LEU A 287 3.22 -29.31 -0.21
N HIS A 288 3.30 -30.59 0.21
CA HIS A 288 3.12 -30.97 1.61
C HIS A 288 4.05 -30.18 2.54
N ARG A 289 5.34 -30.11 2.23
CA ARG A 289 6.30 -29.35 3.06
C ARG A 289 5.98 -27.86 3.14
N HIS A 290 5.53 -27.25 2.05
CA HIS A 290 5.16 -25.83 2.06
C HIS A 290 3.88 -25.59 2.86
N VAL A 291 2.90 -26.51 2.79
CA VAL A 291 1.66 -26.43 3.57
C VAL A 291 1.94 -26.60 5.06
N GLU A 292 2.71 -27.59 5.48
CA GLU A 292 3.02 -27.80 6.91
C GLU A 292 3.92 -26.70 7.49
N SER A 293 4.64 -25.96 6.64
CA SER A 293 5.48 -24.83 7.11
C SER A 293 4.68 -23.54 7.26
N ALA A 294 3.58 -23.37 6.53
CA ALA A 294 2.79 -22.14 6.45
C ALA A 294 1.70 -22.09 7.54
#